data_AF-W4H2X9-F1
#
_entry.id   AF-W4H2X9-F1
#
_cell.length_a   1.000
_cell.length_b   1.000
_cell.length_c   1.000
_cell.angle_alpha   90.00
_cell.angle_beta   90.00
_cell.angle_gamma   90.00
#
_symmetry.space_group_name_H-M   'P 1'
#
loop_
_entity.id
_entity.type
_entity.pdbx_description
1 polymer ?
#
loop_
_entity_poly.entity_id
_entity_poly.type
_entity_poly.pdbx_seq_one_letter_code
_entity_poly.pdbx_strand_id
1 'polypeptide(L)'
;MKKKTTIDMQRWASVLQESLQQHVQEGSYESAMECKLALDHVGSIMSSMSSTNKEESLQILRCIVLESVVPMLRQDPPIKLATLVVGAIYRMAQCCSQRCARSFRSVATLLAPFSVRDCSHPSVALAAQDCLHSMSVHCVYDLDTVVAHCRDENDCFHVTRQIPHMTKSWNPEHVLPYYDAVVQVLHTCLQSLGYVTRWYGGHALCALYAFQLEHQTEPVPVDSYQAGLTELNIHEITSHFPWSILALDLQRRSTLAPSDSISTAHTTDLSESESSSESHDTNYSPPGMSPTLKPPGAMLSTFLDQISDQHAWTATQAALAADATLRDQHPPLLHAARLRADALNATVKHNRRTPHDE
;
A
#
# COMPACT_ATOMS: atom_id res chain seq x y z
N MET A 1 21.26 -0.83 -37.39
CA MET A 1 20.87 -0.34 -36.04
C MET A 1 20.52 -1.47 -35.08
N LYS A 2 19.71 -2.48 -35.46
CA LYS A 2 19.32 -3.62 -34.58
C LYS A 2 20.49 -4.30 -33.83
N LYS A 3 21.53 -4.74 -34.56
CA LYS A 3 22.71 -5.41 -33.99
C LYS A 3 23.51 -4.54 -33.00
N LYS A 4 23.53 -3.22 -33.18
CA LYS A 4 24.39 -2.32 -32.38
C LYS A 4 23.90 -2.25 -30.92
N THR A 5 22.60 -2.07 -30.71
CA THR A 5 22.04 -1.94 -29.35
C THR A 5 22.07 -3.25 -28.57
N THR A 6 21.86 -4.40 -29.22
CA THR A 6 22.03 -5.70 -28.56
C THR A 6 23.49 -5.96 -28.19
N ILE A 7 24.44 -5.65 -29.08
CA ILE A 7 25.89 -5.76 -28.78
C ILE A 7 26.27 -4.82 -27.62
N ASP A 8 25.75 -3.60 -27.61
CA ASP A 8 26.00 -2.64 -26.53
C ASP A 8 25.41 -3.16 -25.20
N MET A 9 24.21 -3.74 -25.21
CA MET A 9 23.61 -4.37 -24.02
C MET A 9 24.42 -5.57 -23.53
N GLN A 10 24.86 -6.46 -24.43
CA GLN A 10 25.69 -7.62 -24.06
C GLN A 10 27.01 -7.17 -23.43
N ARG A 11 27.67 -6.16 -24.01
CA ARG A 11 28.90 -5.61 -23.47
C ARG A 11 28.68 -5.03 -22.07
N TRP A 12 27.67 -4.19 -21.90
CA TRP A 12 27.38 -3.57 -20.60
C TRP A 12 26.83 -4.56 -19.57
N ALA A 13 26.19 -5.63 -20.02
CA ALA A 13 25.79 -6.74 -19.17
C ALA A 13 26.99 -7.46 -18.56
N SER A 14 28.02 -7.77 -19.36
CA SER A 14 29.27 -8.35 -18.86
C SER A 14 29.97 -7.42 -17.87
N VAL A 15 30.08 -6.12 -18.20
CA VAL A 15 30.65 -5.11 -17.29
C VAL A 15 29.87 -5.06 -15.98
N LEU A 16 28.53 -5.01 -16.04
CA LEU A 16 27.69 -4.97 -14.84
C LEU A 16 27.88 -6.24 -13.98
N GLN A 17 27.94 -7.42 -14.61
CA GLN A 17 28.14 -8.67 -13.90
C GLN A 17 29.51 -8.72 -13.19
N GLU A 18 30.57 -8.31 -13.88
CA GLU A 18 31.93 -8.21 -13.32
C GLU A 18 31.96 -7.21 -12.16
N SER A 19 31.40 -6.00 -12.35
CA SER A 19 31.36 -4.99 -11.29
C SER A 19 30.56 -5.47 -10.07
N LEU A 20 29.41 -6.13 -10.27
CA LEU A 20 28.61 -6.67 -9.16
C LEU A 20 29.37 -7.76 -8.41
N GLN A 21 30.05 -8.67 -9.11
CA GLN A 21 30.88 -9.70 -8.49
C GLN A 21 32.04 -9.10 -7.71
N GLN A 22 32.74 -8.13 -8.29
CA GLN A 22 33.82 -7.40 -7.63
C GLN A 22 33.32 -6.68 -6.39
N HIS A 23 32.16 -6.01 -6.45
CA HIS A 23 31.59 -5.33 -5.29
C HIS A 23 31.19 -6.31 -4.16
N VAL A 24 30.64 -7.47 -4.51
CA VAL A 24 30.33 -8.52 -3.52
C VAL A 24 31.60 -9.03 -2.83
N GLN A 25 32.74 -9.08 -3.54
CA GLN A 25 34.03 -9.52 -2.98
C GLN A 25 34.74 -8.43 -2.17
N GLU A 26 34.80 -7.20 -2.68
CA GLU A 26 35.61 -6.12 -2.12
C GLU A 26 34.85 -5.25 -1.11
N GLY A 27 33.55 -5.03 -1.33
CA GLY A 27 32.72 -4.16 -0.49
C GLY A 27 33.16 -2.69 -0.44
N SER A 28 33.97 -2.24 -1.40
CA SER A 28 34.58 -0.90 -1.43
C SER A 28 33.61 0.17 -1.99
N TYR A 29 33.88 1.46 -1.73
CA TYR A 29 33.12 2.56 -2.33
C TYR A 29 33.35 2.67 -3.83
N GLU A 30 34.57 2.41 -4.29
CA GLU A 30 34.94 2.46 -5.72
C GLU A 30 34.17 1.38 -6.49
N SER A 31 34.17 0.13 -6.02
CA SER A 31 33.38 -0.95 -6.64
C SER A 31 31.87 -0.67 -6.62
N ALA A 32 31.35 -0.04 -5.56
CA ALA A 32 29.94 0.38 -5.49
C ALA A 32 29.60 1.46 -6.54
N MET A 33 30.52 2.42 -6.75
CA MET A 33 30.35 3.48 -7.75
C MET A 33 30.39 2.93 -9.17
N GLU A 34 31.30 2.00 -9.45
CA GLU A 34 31.38 1.30 -10.74
C GLU A 34 30.09 0.52 -11.04
N CYS A 35 29.58 -0.22 -10.05
CA CYS A 35 28.26 -0.88 -10.16
C CYS A 35 27.15 0.11 -10.50
N LYS A 36 27.08 1.23 -9.77
CA LYS A 36 26.07 2.26 -10.00
C LYS A 36 26.17 2.81 -11.43
N LEU A 37 27.38 3.14 -11.89
CA LEU A 37 27.60 3.66 -13.24
C LEU A 37 27.19 2.64 -14.31
N ALA A 38 27.52 1.36 -14.12
CA ALA A 38 27.11 0.29 -15.03
C ALA A 38 25.57 0.14 -15.07
N LEU A 39 24.90 0.19 -13.91
CA LEU A 39 23.44 0.15 -13.81
C LEU A 39 22.77 1.35 -14.49
N ASP A 40 23.31 2.56 -14.29
CA ASP A 40 22.82 3.79 -14.94
C ASP A 40 22.95 3.69 -16.47
N HIS A 41 24.06 3.12 -16.98
CA HIS A 41 24.25 2.88 -18.42
C HIS A 41 23.26 1.85 -18.97
N VAL A 42 23.05 0.73 -18.28
CA VAL A 42 22.04 -0.27 -18.65
C VAL A 42 20.65 0.35 -18.70
N GLY A 43 20.28 1.14 -17.69
CA GLY A 43 19.00 1.87 -17.67
C GLY A 43 18.84 2.84 -18.85
N SER A 44 19.91 3.54 -19.24
CA SER A 44 19.92 4.44 -20.40
C SER A 44 19.76 3.70 -21.73
N ILE A 45 20.45 2.57 -21.90
CA ILE A 45 20.30 1.70 -23.08
C ILE A 45 18.85 1.22 -23.18
N MET A 46 18.31 0.66 -22.10
CA MET A 46 16.92 0.18 -22.06
C MET A 46 15.90 1.29 -22.36
N SER A 47 16.18 2.52 -21.92
CA SER A 47 15.31 3.67 -22.17
C SER A 47 15.33 4.17 -23.62
N SER A 48 16.42 3.95 -24.35
CA SER A 48 16.58 4.37 -25.75
C SER A 48 16.26 3.28 -26.78
N MET A 49 15.89 2.08 -26.32
CA MET A 49 15.62 0.92 -27.17
C MET A 49 14.29 0.98 -27.92
N SER A 50 14.34 0.66 -29.22
CA SER A 50 13.13 0.45 -30.04
C SER A 50 12.43 -0.86 -29.68
N SER A 51 11.12 -0.95 -29.95
CA SER A 51 10.28 -2.10 -29.60
C SER A 51 10.80 -3.45 -30.12
N THR A 52 11.50 -3.47 -31.27
CA THR A 52 11.98 -4.71 -31.89
C THR A 52 13.23 -5.33 -31.26
N ASN A 53 13.94 -4.64 -30.38
CA ASN A 53 15.15 -5.15 -29.72
C ASN A 53 14.94 -5.55 -28.26
N LYS A 54 13.75 -5.30 -27.68
CA LYS A 54 13.53 -5.36 -26.23
C LYS A 54 13.67 -6.76 -25.64
N GLU A 55 13.24 -7.79 -26.35
CA GLU A 55 13.17 -9.15 -25.79
C GLU A 55 14.55 -9.74 -25.46
N GLU A 56 15.51 -9.65 -26.39
CA GLU A 56 16.87 -10.14 -26.18
C GLU A 56 17.57 -9.40 -25.03
N SER A 57 17.44 -8.07 -24.97
CA SER A 57 18.03 -7.28 -23.88
C SER A 57 17.37 -7.54 -22.54
N LEU A 58 16.05 -7.76 -22.51
CA LEU A 58 15.33 -8.16 -21.30
C LEU A 58 15.77 -9.53 -20.82
N GLN A 59 16.03 -10.47 -21.74
CA GLN A 59 16.54 -11.78 -21.39
C GLN A 59 17.95 -11.68 -20.78
N ILE A 60 18.83 -10.85 -21.37
CA ILE A 60 20.16 -10.59 -20.81
C ILE A 60 20.03 -9.97 -19.41
N LEU A 61 19.20 -8.92 -19.26
CA LEU A 61 18.96 -8.28 -17.97
C LEU A 61 18.42 -9.26 -16.93
N ARG A 62 17.49 -10.14 -17.33
CA ARG A 62 16.94 -11.19 -16.47
C ARG A 62 18.03 -12.13 -15.97
N CYS A 63 18.96 -12.56 -16.82
CA CYS A 63 20.07 -13.42 -16.41
C CYS A 63 20.94 -12.73 -15.36
N ILE A 64 21.32 -11.46 -15.58
CA ILE A 64 22.10 -10.68 -14.61
C ILE A 64 21.35 -10.56 -13.27
N VAL A 65 20.06 -10.24 -13.33
CA VAL A 65 19.25 -10.09 -12.13
C VAL A 65 19.17 -11.40 -11.36
N LEU A 66 18.92 -12.50 -12.05
CA LEU A 66 18.81 -13.82 -11.44
C LEU A 66 20.14 -14.31 -10.84
N GLU A 67 21.25 -14.14 -11.55
CA GLU A 67 22.55 -14.72 -11.19
C GLU A 67 23.39 -13.84 -10.26
N SER A 68 23.19 -12.52 -10.30
CA SER A 68 24.04 -11.56 -9.56
C SER A 68 23.24 -10.74 -8.56
N VAL A 69 22.14 -10.09 -9.01
CA VAL A 69 21.38 -9.18 -8.15
C VAL A 69 20.61 -9.92 -7.06
N VAL A 70 19.86 -10.96 -7.40
CA VAL A 70 19.05 -11.72 -6.43
C VAL A 70 19.92 -12.35 -5.33
N PRO A 71 21.05 -13.01 -5.65
CA PRO A 71 21.96 -13.50 -4.61
C PRO A 71 22.49 -12.38 -3.70
N MET A 72 22.86 -11.23 -4.26
CA MET A 72 23.31 -10.07 -3.49
C MET A 72 22.21 -9.56 -2.55
N LEU A 73 20.96 -9.43 -3.03
CA LEU A 73 19.82 -8.97 -2.23
C LEU A 73 19.41 -9.95 -1.12
N ARG A 74 19.69 -11.25 -1.29
CA ARG A 74 19.40 -12.30 -0.29
C ARG A 74 20.39 -12.33 0.86
N GLN A 75 21.62 -11.88 0.66
CA GLN A 75 22.70 -12.03 1.65
C GLN A 75 22.60 -11.06 2.85
N ASP A 76 21.46 -10.36 3.06
CA ASP A 76 21.24 -9.31 4.08
C ASP A 76 22.53 -8.52 4.35
N PRO A 77 22.98 -7.72 3.37
CA PRO A 77 24.39 -7.36 3.26
C PRO A 77 24.86 -6.54 4.47
N PRO A 78 25.97 -6.90 5.14
CA PRO A 78 26.56 -6.12 6.23
C PRO A 78 27.24 -4.81 5.77
N ILE A 79 26.91 -4.27 4.59
CA ILE A 79 27.72 -3.25 3.94
C ILE A 79 26.86 -2.01 3.70
N LYS A 80 27.11 -0.94 4.46
CA LYS A 80 26.47 0.39 4.28
C LYS A 80 26.55 0.91 2.82
N LEU A 81 27.50 0.42 2.03
CA LEU A 81 27.73 0.73 0.60
C LEU A 81 26.85 -0.09 -0.38
N ALA A 82 26.31 -1.24 0.05
CA ALA A 82 25.33 -2.00 -0.74
C ALA A 82 24.07 -1.17 -1.01
N THR A 83 23.74 -0.20 -0.15
CA THR A 83 22.61 0.71 -0.32
C THR A 83 22.71 1.58 -1.59
N LEU A 84 23.91 1.99 -2.00
CA LEU A 84 24.12 2.75 -3.24
C LEU A 84 23.78 1.93 -4.48
N VAL A 85 24.21 0.67 -4.49
CA VAL A 85 23.98 -0.28 -5.58
C VAL A 85 22.51 -0.70 -5.62
N VAL A 86 21.92 -1.05 -4.47
CA VAL A 86 20.51 -1.44 -4.36
C VAL A 86 19.58 -0.33 -4.82
N GLY A 87 19.81 0.92 -4.40
CA GLY A 87 19.04 2.06 -4.88
C GLY A 87 19.16 2.26 -6.41
N ALA A 88 20.34 2.01 -6.98
CA ALA A 88 20.55 2.09 -8.44
C ALA A 88 19.83 0.97 -9.20
N ILE A 89 19.80 -0.25 -8.65
CA ILE A 89 19.02 -1.38 -9.19
C ILE A 89 17.55 -1.02 -9.26
N TYR A 90 16.98 -0.46 -8.19
CA TYR A 90 15.57 -0.07 -8.16
C TYR A 90 15.24 1.06 -9.15
N ARG A 91 16.11 2.07 -9.29
CA ARG A 91 15.93 3.11 -10.32
C ARG A 91 16.00 2.55 -11.73
N MET A 92 16.96 1.66 -12.02
CA MET A 92 17.05 0.99 -13.31
C MET A 92 15.78 0.18 -13.59
N ALA A 93 15.31 -0.61 -12.61
CA ALA A 93 14.11 -1.42 -12.74
C ALA A 93 12.85 -0.55 -12.95
N GLN A 94 12.73 0.57 -12.23
CA GLN A 94 11.66 1.56 -12.40
C GLN A 94 11.62 2.11 -13.84
N CYS A 95 12.78 2.51 -14.39
CA CYS A 95 12.85 2.98 -15.77
C CYS A 95 12.50 1.87 -16.77
N CYS A 96 12.99 0.65 -16.52
CA CYS A 96 12.73 -0.49 -17.38
C CYS A 96 11.25 -0.89 -17.38
N SER A 97 10.56 -0.89 -16.23
CA SER A 97 9.14 -1.22 -16.15
C SER A 97 8.27 -0.22 -16.90
N GLN A 98 8.57 1.09 -16.82
CA GLN A 98 7.85 2.12 -17.60
C GLN A 98 8.02 1.95 -19.12
N ARG A 99 9.22 1.56 -19.56
CA ARG A 99 9.57 1.51 -20.98
C ARG A 99 9.26 0.18 -21.64
N CYS A 100 9.37 -0.91 -20.89
CA CYS A 100 9.16 -2.26 -21.38
C CYS A 100 7.78 -2.81 -21.02
N ALA A 101 7.05 -2.15 -20.12
CA ALA A 101 5.72 -2.52 -19.68
C ALA A 101 5.64 -4.03 -19.35
N ARG A 102 4.63 -4.74 -19.87
CA ARG A 102 4.40 -6.17 -19.62
C ARG A 102 5.59 -7.08 -19.99
N SER A 103 6.45 -6.72 -20.94
CA SER A 103 7.64 -7.52 -21.28
C SER A 103 8.66 -7.57 -20.13
N PHE A 104 8.62 -6.62 -19.20
CA PHE A 104 9.49 -6.61 -18.01
C PHE A 104 9.08 -7.62 -16.92
N ARG A 105 7.95 -8.33 -17.09
CA ARG A 105 7.35 -9.21 -16.08
C ARG A 105 8.34 -10.19 -15.45
N SER A 106 9.19 -10.80 -16.27
CA SER A 106 10.13 -11.83 -15.83
C SER A 106 11.21 -11.30 -14.89
N VAL A 107 11.61 -10.04 -15.06
CA VAL A 107 12.53 -9.32 -14.17
C VAL A 107 11.79 -8.77 -12.96
N ALA A 108 10.60 -8.18 -13.17
CA ALA A 108 9.76 -7.65 -12.10
C ALA A 108 9.41 -8.73 -11.06
N THR A 109 9.12 -9.94 -11.51
CA THR A 109 8.84 -11.10 -10.63
C THR A 109 10.01 -11.43 -9.71
N LEU A 110 11.25 -11.25 -10.16
CA LEU A 110 12.44 -11.51 -9.34
C LEU A 110 12.71 -10.39 -8.34
N LEU A 111 12.38 -9.14 -8.69
CA LEU A 111 12.73 -7.95 -7.88
C LEU A 111 11.62 -7.51 -6.93
N ALA A 112 10.34 -7.68 -7.29
CA ALA A 112 9.22 -7.19 -6.50
C ALA A 112 9.23 -7.63 -5.02
N PRO A 113 9.56 -8.89 -4.67
CA PRO A 113 9.63 -9.30 -3.26
C PRO A 113 10.70 -8.53 -2.47
N PHE A 114 11.86 -8.26 -3.08
CA PHE A 114 12.91 -7.47 -2.46
C PHE A 114 12.55 -5.99 -2.38
N SER A 115 11.90 -5.46 -3.42
CA SER A 115 11.38 -4.09 -3.39
C SER A 115 10.42 -3.90 -2.22
N VAL A 116 9.51 -4.86 -1.96
CA VAL A 116 8.60 -4.81 -0.81
C VAL A 116 9.37 -4.74 0.51
N ARG A 117 10.30 -5.68 0.75
CA ARG A 117 11.14 -5.71 1.96
C ARG A 117 11.89 -4.38 2.16
N ASP A 118 12.42 -3.84 1.08
CA ASP A 118 13.28 -2.66 1.12
C ASP A 118 12.50 -1.34 1.13
N CYS A 119 11.16 -1.36 0.98
CA CYS A 119 10.32 -0.16 1.05
C CYS A 119 10.36 0.55 2.41
N SER A 120 10.78 -0.15 3.47
CA SER A 120 10.97 0.39 4.83
C SER A 120 12.44 0.63 5.17
N HIS A 121 13.37 0.33 4.27
CA HIS A 121 14.80 0.47 4.54
C HIS A 121 15.23 1.94 4.48
N PRO A 122 15.91 2.50 5.51
CA PRO A 122 16.14 3.95 5.65
C PRO A 122 16.88 4.60 4.48
N SER A 123 17.77 3.85 3.82
CA SER A 123 18.61 4.37 2.73
C SER A 123 18.07 4.13 1.32
N VAL A 124 17.12 3.20 1.13
CA VAL A 124 16.66 2.80 -0.21
C VAL A 124 15.14 2.77 -0.35
N ALA A 125 14.40 3.05 0.73
CA ALA A 125 12.94 3.03 0.77
C ALA A 125 12.29 3.78 -0.39
N LEU A 126 12.73 5.02 -0.66
CA LEU A 126 12.15 5.82 -1.74
C LEU A 126 12.31 5.15 -3.11
N ALA A 127 13.53 4.69 -3.43
CA ALA A 127 13.79 4.02 -4.70
C ALA A 127 13.03 2.68 -4.82
N ALA A 128 12.94 1.92 -3.72
CA ALA A 128 12.20 0.66 -3.67
C ALA A 128 10.69 0.88 -3.86
N GLN A 129 10.11 1.88 -3.19
CA GLN A 129 8.70 2.25 -3.30
C GLN A 129 8.37 2.72 -4.73
N ASP A 130 9.19 3.60 -5.30
CA ASP A 130 9.01 4.08 -6.67
C ASP A 130 9.10 2.95 -7.70
N CYS A 131 10.04 2.03 -7.49
CA CYS A 131 10.19 0.83 -8.32
C CYS A 131 8.97 -0.08 -8.21
N LEU A 132 8.54 -0.42 -6.99
CA LEU A 132 7.37 -1.28 -6.74
C LEU A 132 6.09 -0.67 -7.33
N HIS A 133 5.89 0.63 -7.14
CA HIS A 133 4.77 1.36 -7.72
C HIS A 133 4.81 1.33 -9.25
N SER A 134 5.96 1.64 -9.84
CA SER A 134 6.15 1.61 -11.29
C SER A 134 5.90 0.23 -11.89
N MET A 135 6.36 -0.85 -11.23
CA MET A 135 6.08 -2.22 -11.65
C MET A 135 4.58 -2.55 -11.53
N SER A 136 3.91 -2.07 -10.49
CA SER A 136 2.47 -2.30 -10.27
C SER A 136 1.59 -1.56 -11.27
N VAL A 137 2.01 -0.39 -11.74
CA VAL A 137 1.24 0.44 -12.70
C VAL A 137 1.50 0.05 -14.16
N HIS A 138 2.75 -0.25 -14.52
CA HIS A 138 3.15 -0.41 -15.92
C HIS A 138 3.40 -1.87 -16.32
N CYS A 139 3.60 -2.76 -15.36
CA CYS A 139 3.96 -4.14 -15.57
C CYS A 139 3.02 -5.05 -14.77
N VAL A 140 3.36 -6.33 -14.72
CA VAL A 140 2.77 -7.34 -13.85
C VAL A 140 3.90 -8.17 -13.27
N TYR A 141 3.71 -8.75 -12.09
CA TYR A 141 4.65 -9.67 -11.47
C TYR A 141 3.88 -10.77 -10.74
N ASP A 142 4.57 -11.85 -10.40
CA ASP A 142 3.95 -12.95 -9.66
C ASP A 142 3.61 -12.55 -8.22
N LEU A 143 2.32 -12.51 -7.91
CA LEU A 143 1.82 -12.19 -6.59
C LEU A 143 2.12 -13.28 -5.57
N ASP A 144 2.17 -14.56 -5.98
CA ASP A 144 2.45 -15.66 -5.06
C ASP A 144 3.82 -15.47 -4.40
N THR A 145 4.82 -15.19 -5.23
CA THR A 145 6.18 -14.90 -4.77
C THR A 145 6.19 -13.69 -3.85
N VAL A 146 5.45 -12.61 -4.15
CA VAL A 146 5.45 -11.39 -3.32
C VAL A 146 4.76 -11.61 -1.98
N VAL A 147 3.58 -12.25 -1.97
CA VAL A 147 2.83 -12.51 -0.75
C VAL A 147 3.59 -13.48 0.15
N ALA A 148 4.23 -14.50 -0.41
CA ALA A 148 5.08 -15.43 0.35
C ALA A 148 6.30 -14.77 1.01
N HIS A 149 6.72 -13.59 0.54
CA HIS A 149 7.83 -12.83 1.13
C HIS A 149 7.39 -11.81 2.19
N CYS A 150 6.09 -11.60 2.39
CA CYS A 150 5.60 -10.70 3.44
C CYS A 150 5.86 -11.31 4.82
N ARG A 151 6.68 -10.65 5.64
CA ARG A 151 7.06 -11.14 6.99
C ARG A 151 6.32 -10.43 8.11
N ASP A 152 5.93 -9.18 7.89
CA ASP A 152 5.31 -8.34 8.91
C ASP A 152 4.26 -7.37 8.34
N GLU A 153 3.71 -6.52 9.21
CA GLU A 153 2.72 -5.51 8.86
C GLU A 153 3.26 -4.48 7.85
N ASN A 154 4.55 -4.15 7.89
CA ASN A 154 5.14 -3.16 6.97
C ASN A 154 5.21 -3.71 5.54
N ASP A 155 5.63 -4.96 5.38
CA ASP A 155 5.61 -5.62 4.06
C ASP A 155 4.18 -5.67 3.52
N CYS A 156 3.24 -6.09 4.36
CA CYS A 156 1.82 -6.14 4.01
C CYS A 156 1.28 -4.76 3.62
N PHE A 157 1.68 -3.70 4.31
CA PHE A 157 1.30 -2.33 4.01
C PHE A 157 1.77 -1.89 2.62
N HIS A 158 3.02 -2.16 2.27
CA HIS A 158 3.57 -1.76 0.97
C HIS A 158 2.95 -2.54 -0.20
N VAL A 159 2.62 -3.82 0.00
CA VAL A 159 1.83 -4.59 -0.97
C VAL A 159 0.40 -4.04 -1.07
N THR A 160 -0.24 -3.76 0.07
CA THR A 160 -1.60 -3.21 0.14
C THR A 160 -1.76 -1.92 -0.65
N ARG A 161 -0.77 -1.03 -0.58
CA ARG A 161 -0.74 0.22 -1.36
C ARG A 161 -0.78 0.00 -2.88
N GLN A 162 -0.33 -1.16 -3.36
CA GLN A 162 -0.29 -1.44 -4.80
C GLN A 162 -1.59 -2.03 -5.35
N ILE A 163 -2.41 -2.67 -4.51
CA ILE A 163 -3.61 -3.39 -4.96
C ILE A 163 -4.56 -2.52 -5.80
N PRO A 164 -4.88 -1.25 -5.43
CA PRO A 164 -5.71 -0.39 -6.28
C PRO A 164 -5.12 -0.13 -7.68
N HIS A 165 -3.79 -0.12 -7.80
CA HIS A 165 -3.11 0.04 -9.09
C HIS A 165 -3.17 -1.25 -9.90
N MET A 166 -2.98 -2.40 -9.24
CA MET A 166 -3.09 -3.72 -9.86
C MET A 166 -4.49 -3.96 -10.42
N THR A 167 -5.53 -3.76 -9.61
CA THR A 167 -6.93 -3.98 -10.03
C THR A 167 -7.36 -3.03 -11.16
N LYS A 168 -6.68 -1.89 -11.32
CA LYS A 168 -6.93 -0.96 -12.43
C LYS A 168 -6.21 -1.32 -13.73
N SER A 169 -5.05 -1.96 -13.66
CA SER A 169 -4.12 -2.08 -14.81
C SER A 169 -3.79 -3.52 -15.22
N TRP A 170 -4.05 -4.49 -14.35
CA TRP A 170 -3.71 -5.90 -14.58
C TRP A 170 -4.90 -6.66 -15.16
N ASN A 171 -4.58 -7.72 -15.90
CA ASN A 171 -5.60 -8.68 -16.29
C ASN A 171 -6.07 -9.49 -15.06
N PRO A 172 -7.35 -9.90 -15.00
CA PRO A 172 -7.90 -10.67 -13.86
C PRO A 172 -7.15 -11.97 -13.57
N GLU A 173 -6.61 -12.63 -14.60
CA GLU A 173 -5.77 -13.83 -14.50
C GLU A 173 -4.48 -13.65 -13.67
N HIS A 174 -4.07 -12.42 -13.37
CA HIS A 174 -2.89 -12.11 -12.57
C HIS A 174 -3.21 -11.69 -11.14
N VAL A 175 -4.49 -11.52 -10.79
CA VAL A 175 -4.92 -11.06 -9.46
C VAL A 175 -5.85 -12.08 -8.82
N LEU A 176 -6.90 -12.52 -9.53
CA LEU A 176 -7.95 -13.37 -8.98
C LEU A 176 -7.47 -14.74 -8.47
N PRO A 177 -6.50 -15.43 -9.12
CA PRO A 177 -5.99 -16.69 -8.58
C PRO A 177 -5.33 -16.57 -7.20
N TYR A 178 -4.93 -15.35 -6.81
CA TYR A 178 -4.25 -15.05 -5.55
C TYR A 178 -5.14 -14.29 -4.58
N TYR A 179 -6.44 -14.21 -4.86
CA TYR A 179 -7.39 -13.38 -4.11
C TYR A 179 -7.35 -13.66 -2.61
N ASP A 180 -7.42 -14.92 -2.17
CA ASP A 180 -7.40 -15.27 -0.74
C ASP A 180 -6.10 -14.85 -0.05
N ALA A 181 -4.97 -15.04 -0.73
CA ALA A 181 -3.65 -14.65 -0.24
C ALA A 181 -3.55 -13.12 -0.11
N VAL A 182 -4.10 -12.38 -1.07
CA VAL A 182 -4.18 -10.92 -1.05
C VAL A 182 -5.11 -10.45 0.08
N VAL A 183 -6.26 -11.08 0.29
CA VAL A 183 -7.16 -10.78 1.41
C VAL A 183 -6.48 -11.00 2.75
N GLN A 184 -5.64 -12.03 2.89
CA GLN A 184 -4.87 -12.27 4.11
C GLN A 184 -3.85 -11.13 4.39
N VAL A 185 -3.20 -10.62 3.34
CA VAL A 185 -2.31 -9.44 3.44
C VAL A 185 -3.09 -8.20 3.87
N LEU A 186 -4.27 -7.98 3.26
CA LEU A 186 -5.17 -6.88 3.62
C LEU A 186 -5.65 -6.99 5.07
N HIS A 187 -5.98 -8.19 5.53
CA HIS A 187 -6.43 -8.43 6.89
C HIS A 187 -5.40 -7.95 7.92
N THR A 188 -4.12 -8.23 7.70
CA THR A 188 -3.02 -7.72 8.54
C THR A 188 -3.05 -6.19 8.64
N CYS A 189 -3.30 -5.50 7.53
CA CYS A 189 -3.39 -4.03 7.52
C CYS A 189 -4.66 -3.50 8.18
N LEU A 190 -5.80 -4.17 8.00
CA LEU A 190 -7.10 -3.80 8.58
C LEU A 190 -7.13 -3.94 10.11
N GLN A 191 -6.33 -4.87 10.66
CA GLN A 191 -6.18 -5.06 12.11
C GLN A 191 -5.09 -4.18 12.74
N SER A 192 -4.38 -3.37 11.94
CA SER A 192 -3.32 -2.49 12.43
C SER A 192 -3.86 -1.47 13.44
N LEU A 193 -3.05 -1.16 14.46
CA LEU A 193 -3.33 -0.04 15.37
C LEU A 193 -3.18 1.31 14.66
N GLY A 194 -2.41 1.38 13.58
CA GLY A 194 -2.18 2.59 12.80
C GLY A 194 -3.36 2.91 11.89
N TYR A 195 -3.96 4.09 12.08
CA TYR A 195 -5.05 4.58 11.22
C TYR A 195 -4.66 4.61 9.73
N VAL A 196 -3.45 5.05 9.39
CA VAL A 196 -2.98 5.13 7.99
C VAL A 196 -2.93 3.73 7.36
N THR A 197 -2.39 2.74 8.07
CA THR A 197 -2.32 1.35 7.60
C THR A 197 -3.72 0.79 7.36
N ARG A 198 -4.65 0.99 8.30
CA ARG A 198 -6.06 0.58 8.13
C ARG A 198 -6.74 1.29 6.97
N TRP A 199 -6.52 2.59 6.80
CA TRP A 199 -7.09 3.36 5.70
C TRP A 199 -6.68 2.79 4.34
N TYR A 200 -5.40 2.48 4.14
CA TYR A 200 -4.92 1.82 2.92
C TYR A 200 -5.46 0.40 2.78
N GLY A 201 -5.59 -0.35 3.88
CA GLY A 201 -6.26 -1.65 3.92
C GLY A 201 -7.71 -1.57 3.41
N GLY A 202 -8.48 -0.60 3.91
CA GLY A 202 -9.86 -0.36 3.48
C GLY A 202 -9.96 0.07 2.01
N HIS A 203 -9.08 0.98 1.55
CA HIS A 203 -9.04 1.41 0.16
C HIS A 203 -8.77 0.25 -0.80
N ALA A 204 -7.78 -0.59 -0.46
CA ALA A 204 -7.42 -1.75 -1.26
C ALA A 204 -8.49 -2.84 -1.24
N LEU A 205 -9.15 -3.07 -0.09
CA LEU A 205 -10.28 -3.98 0.02
C LEU A 205 -11.46 -3.54 -0.86
N CYS A 206 -11.78 -2.24 -0.87
CA CYS A 206 -12.82 -1.68 -1.75
C CYS A 206 -12.49 -1.90 -3.23
N ALA A 207 -11.22 -1.67 -3.61
CA ALA A 207 -10.77 -1.88 -4.99
C ALA A 207 -10.82 -3.36 -5.39
N LEU A 208 -10.40 -4.27 -4.51
CA LEU A 208 -10.43 -5.72 -4.74
C LEU A 208 -11.87 -6.25 -4.83
N TYR A 209 -12.76 -5.77 -3.97
CA TYR A 209 -14.18 -6.12 -3.99
C TYR A 209 -14.84 -5.71 -5.31
N ALA A 210 -14.64 -4.48 -5.77
CA ALA A 210 -15.16 -4.04 -7.06
C ALA A 210 -14.59 -4.88 -8.23
N PHE A 211 -13.29 -5.19 -8.18
CA PHE A 211 -12.61 -5.97 -9.21
C PHE A 211 -13.14 -7.40 -9.33
N GLN A 212 -13.43 -8.09 -8.22
CA GLN A 212 -14.01 -9.43 -8.30
C GLN A 212 -15.44 -9.40 -8.85
N LEU A 213 -16.26 -8.40 -8.49
CA LEU A 213 -17.62 -8.27 -9.01
C LEU A 213 -17.65 -8.06 -10.52
N GLU A 214 -16.64 -7.36 -11.05
CA GLU A 214 -16.51 -7.10 -12.49
C GLU A 214 -16.07 -8.34 -13.29
N HIS A 215 -15.25 -9.21 -12.70
CA HIS A 215 -14.51 -10.23 -13.45
C HIS A 215 -14.75 -11.68 -13.04
N GLN A 216 -15.40 -11.95 -11.89
CA GLN A 216 -15.76 -13.31 -11.48
C GLN A 216 -17.24 -13.59 -11.78
N THR A 217 -17.51 -14.82 -12.24
CA THR A 217 -18.89 -15.29 -12.46
C THR A 217 -19.62 -15.52 -11.15
N GLU A 218 -18.92 -15.99 -10.12
CA GLU A 218 -19.43 -16.23 -8.77
C GLU A 218 -18.54 -15.49 -7.76
N PRO A 219 -18.73 -14.17 -7.60
CA PRO A 219 -17.92 -13.38 -6.67
C PRO A 219 -18.24 -13.71 -5.21
N VAL A 220 -17.26 -13.50 -4.33
CA VAL A 220 -17.44 -13.67 -2.88
C VAL A 220 -18.50 -12.67 -2.39
N PRO A 221 -19.57 -13.15 -1.72
CA PRO A 221 -20.67 -12.28 -1.28
C PRO A 221 -20.21 -11.30 -0.20
N VAL A 222 -20.87 -10.13 -0.14
CA VAL A 222 -20.59 -9.09 0.88
C VAL A 222 -20.70 -9.62 2.31
N ASP A 223 -21.56 -10.61 2.56
CA ASP A 223 -21.77 -11.19 3.89
C ASP A 223 -20.48 -11.84 4.44
N SER A 224 -19.68 -12.45 3.55
CA SER A 224 -18.36 -13.01 3.93
C SER A 224 -17.36 -11.92 4.32
N TYR A 225 -17.41 -10.76 3.66
CA TYR A 225 -16.60 -9.61 4.04
C TYR A 225 -17.05 -9.03 5.37
N GLN A 226 -18.35 -8.82 5.55
CA GLN A 226 -18.92 -8.28 6.78
C GLN A 226 -18.55 -9.15 8.00
N ALA A 227 -18.60 -10.48 7.86
CA ALA A 227 -18.21 -11.40 8.93
C ALA A 227 -16.72 -11.30 9.31
N GLY A 228 -15.85 -10.90 8.38
CA GLY A 228 -14.40 -10.76 8.61
C GLY A 228 -13.94 -9.36 9.04
N LEU A 229 -14.83 -8.37 9.04
CA LEU A 229 -14.53 -6.98 9.38
C LEU A 229 -15.01 -6.63 10.80
N THR A 230 -14.22 -5.81 11.51
CA THR A 230 -14.68 -5.23 12.78
C THR A 230 -15.66 -4.07 12.53
N GLU A 231 -16.45 -3.71 13.53
CA GLU A 231 -17.32 -2.52 13.47
C GLU A 231 -16.53 -1.25 13.12
N LEU A 232 -15.33 -1.11 13.66
CA LEU A 232 -14.43 0.00 13.34
C LEU A 232 -14.06 -0.01 11.85
N ASN A 233 -13.69 -1.16 11.29
CA ASN A 233 -13.35 -1.24 9.86
C ASN A 233 -14.56 -0.90 8.98
N ILE A 234 -15.75 -1.39 9.32
CA ILE A 234 -16.98 -1.09 8.59
C ILE A 234 -17.27 0.42 8.64
N HIS A 235 -17.16 1.03 9.81
CA HIS A 235 -17.34 2.47 9.98
C HIS A 235 -16.31 3.28 9.19
N GLU A 236 -15.02 2.93 9.28
CA GLU A 236 -13.94 3.60 8.53
C GLU A 236 -14.15 3.45 7.01
N ILE A 237 -14.48 2.26 6.50
CA ILE A 237 -14.73 2.02 5.06
C ILE A 237 -15.92 2.85 4.57
N THR A 238 -17.05 2.80 5.27
CA THR A 238 -18.28 3.49 4.87
C THR A 238 -18.16 5.01 4.98
N SER A 239 -17.30 5.52 5.87
CA SER A 239 -17.05 6.95 6.04
C SER A 239 -16.02 7.50 5.04
N HIS A 240 -14.94 6.76 4.77
CA HIS A 240 -13.84 7.23 3.91
C HIS A 240 -14.06 6.92 2.43
N PHE A 241 -14.76 5.84 2.11
CA PHE A 241 -15.04 5.40 0.74
C PHE A 241 -16.55 5.21 0.51
N PRO A 242 -17.39 6.23 0.79
CA PRO A 242 -18.86 6.08 0.79
C PRO A 242 -19.44 5.69 -0.57
N TRP A 243 -18.71 5.95 -1.66
CA TRP A 243 -19.12 5.63 -3.02
C TRP A 243 -18.55 4.31 -3.54
N SER A 244 -17.78 3.59 -2.73
CA SER A 244 -17.30 2.26 -3.12
C SER A 244 -18.45 1.25 -3.10
N ILE A 245 -18.43 0.27 -4.01
CA ILE A 245 -19.48 -0.76 -4.08
C ILE A 245 -19.57 -1.52 -2.75
N LEU A 246 -18.42 -1.79 -2.12
CA LEU A 246 -18.35 -2.44 -0.80
C LEU A 246 -19.06 -1.63 0.28
N ALA A 247 -18.80 -0.31 0.37
CA ALA A 247 -19.45 0.55 1.35
C ALA A 247 -20.98 0.59 1.17
N LEU A 248 -21.44 0.70 -0.08
CA LEU A 248 -22.87 0.71 -0.41
C LEU A 248 -23.55 -0.61 -0.03
N ASP A 249 -22.90 -1.75 -0.29
CA ASP A 249 -23.45 -3.06 0.04
C ASP A 249 -23.45 -3.32 1.56
N LEU A 250 -22.40 -2.91 2.29
CA LEU A 250 -22.35 -2.98 3.76
C LEU A 250 -23.46 -2.14 4.41
N GLN A 251 -23.71 -0.92 3.90
CA GLN A 251 -24.77 -0.05 4.43
C GLN A 251 -26.17 -0.64 4.19
N ARG A 252 -26.43 -1.21 3.01
CA ARG A 252 -27.72 -1.86 2.70
C ARG A 252 -28.00 -3.02 3.65
N ARG A 253 -26.99 -3.81 4.01
CA ARG A 253 -27.14 -4.92 4.96
C ARG A 253 -27.47 -4.45 6.36
N SER A 254 -26.82 -3.40 6.84
CA SER A 254 -27.14 -2.80 8.15
C SER A 254 -28.58 -2.29 8.23
N THR A 255 -29.17 -1.83 7.11
CA THR A 255 -30.59 -1.43 7.06
C THR A 255 -31.59 -2.57 6.92
N LEU A 256 -31.13 -3.77 6.52
CA LEU A 256 -31.96 -4.95 6.29
C LEU A 256 -31.86 -5.99 7.42
N ALA A 257 -30.98 -5.79 8.41
CA ALA A 257 -30.96 -6.60 9.61
C ALA A 257 -32.31 -6.44 10.34
N PRO A 258 -33.08 -7.52 10.59
CA PRO A 258 -34.29 -7.42 11.38
C PRO A 258 -33.89 -6.95 12.78
N SER A 259 -34.48 -5.84 13.20
CA SER A 259 -34.46 -5.37 14.57
C SER A 259 -35.24 -6.36 15.44
N ASP A 260 -34.61 -7.49 15.77
CA ASP A 260 -35.07 -8.40 16.81
C ASP A 260 -34.80 -7.75 18.18
N SER A 261 -35.66 -6.79 18.51
CA SER A 261 -35.99 -6.44 19.89
C SER A 261 -37.47 -6.10 19.95
N ILE A 262 -38.28 -7.15 19.98
CA ILE A 262 -39.63 -7.10 20.54
C ILE A 262 -39.47 -6.66 22.00
N SER A 263 -39.93 -5.47 22.34
CA SER A 263 -40.51 -5.23 23.66
C SER A 263 -41.89 -4.62 23.45
N THR A 264 -42.86 -5.47 23.74
CA THR A 264 -44.29 -5.24 23.74
C THR A 264 -44.72 -4.15 24.71
N ALA A 265 -45.81 -3.47 24.33
CA ALA A 265 -46.78 -2.73 25.15
C ALA A 265 -46.41 -1.31 25.61
N HIS A 266 -47.01 -0.31 24.96
CA HIS A 266 -48.29 0.21 25.46
C HIS A 266 -49.03 1.03 24.39
N THR A 267 -50.23 0.58 24.08
CA THR A 267 -51.31 1.35 23.47
C THR A 267 -51.75 2.48 24.39
N THR A 268 -51.85 3.69 23.84
CA THR A 268 -52.99 4.61 24.10
C THR A 268 -53.07 5.63 22.98
N ASP A 269 -54.20 5.60 22.29
CA ASP A 269 -54.77 6.70 21.51
C ASP A 269 -54.71 8.03 22.27
N LEU A 270 -54.56 9.14 21.54
CA LEU A 270 -55.63 10.13 21.38
C LEU A 270 -55.20 11.34 20.50
N SER A 271 -55.98 11.53 19.43
CA SER A 271 -56.46 12.80 18.84
C SER A 271 -55.49 13.81 18.21
N GLU A 272 -55.56 13.85 16.87
CA GLU A 272 -55.89 14.99 16.01
C GLU A 272 -55.76 16.43 16.55
N SER A 273 -55.00 17.24 15.80
CA SER A 273 -55.29 18.67 15.62
C SER A 273 -54.75 19.10 14.26
N GLU A 274 -55.66 19.20 13.29
CA GLU A 274 -55.45 19.93 12.05
C GLU A 274 -55.26 21.43 12.34
N SER A 275 -54.33 22.07 11.65
CA SER A 275 -54.42 23.51 11.37
C SER A 275 -53.75 23.81 10.03
N SER A 276 -54.60 24.12 9.05
CA SER A 276 -54.28 24.60 7.71
C SER A 276 -54.50 26.10 7.61
N SER A 277 -53.55 26.83 6.99
CA SER A 277 -53.68 28.08 6.19
C SER A 277 -52.43 28.95 6.39
N GLU A 278 -51.92 29.76 5.48
CA GLU A 278 -52.13 29.99 4.05
C GLU A 278 -50.85 30.70 3.56
N SER A 279 -50.64 30.63 2.26
CA SER A 279 -49.59 31.26 1.47
C SER A 279 -49.34 32.75 1.74
N HIS A 280 -48.06 33.12 1.85
CA HIS A 280 -47.59 34.42 1.39
C HIS A 280 -46.24 34.27 0.67
N ASP A 281 -46.33 34.30 -0.66
CA ASP A 281 -45.22 34.65 -1.55
C ASP A 281 -44.78 36.09 -1.24
N THR A 282 -43.52 36.26 -0.83
CA THR A 282 -42.75 37.45 -1.21
C THR A 282 -41.31 37.05 -1.51
N ASN A 283 -40.96 37.19 -2.79
CA ASN A 283 -39.61 37.16 -3.32
C ASN A 283 -38.67 38.07 -2.52
N TYR A 284 -37.66 37.48 -1.89
CA TYR A 284 -36.41 38.16 -1.57
C TYR A 284 -35.24 37.17 -1.66
N SER A 285 -34.43 37.30 -2.71
CA SER A 285 -33.02 36.91 -2.77
C SER A 285 -32.22 38.22 -2.82
N PRO A 286 -30.98 38.37 -2.31
CA PRO A 286 -29.85 37.40 -2.37
C PRO A 286 -28.86 37.51 -1.15
N PRO A 287 -27.56 37.06 -1.17
CA PRO A 287 -26.86 36.08 -2.01
C PRO A 287 -26.11 34.95 -1.24
N GLY A 288 -26.00 33.79 -1.88
CA GLY A 288 -24.73 33.05 -2.00
C GLY A 288 -24.20 32.28 -0.78
N MET A 289 -24.76 31.12 -0.49
CA MET A 289 -23.99 29.99 0.07
C MET A 289 -24.32 28.70 -0.68
N SER A 290 -23.53 28.44 -1.72
CA SER A 290 -23.34 27.08 -2.23
C SER A 290 -22.71 26.21 -1.14
N PRO A 291 -23.02 24.91 -1.08
CA PRO A 291 -22.28 23.99 -0.21
C PRO A 291 -20.83 23.99 -0.70
N THR A 292 -19.93 24.55 0.10
CA THR A 292 -18.50 24.64 -0.20
C THR A 292 -17.90 23.25 -0.14
N LEU A 293 -17.80 22.61 -1.32
CA LEU A 293 -16.71 21.70 -1.65
C LEU A 293 -15.42 22.32 -1.11
N LYS A 294 -14.75 21.63 -0.17
CA LYS A 294 -13.40 22.03 0.24
C LYS A 294 -12.54 22.15 -1.02
N PRO A 295 -11.80 23.25 -1.22
CA PRO A 295 -11.02 23.43 -2.43
C PRO A 295 -9.97 22.31 -2.53
N PRO A 296 -9.63 21.85 -3.75
CA PRO A 296 -8.62 20.81 -3.99
C PRO A 296 -7.27 21.08 -3.29
N GLY A 297 -6.96 22.35 -3.01
CA GLY A 297 -5.76 22.76 -2.28
C GLY A 297 -5.73 22.37 -0.80
N ALA A 298 -6.88 22.16 -0.14
CA ALA A 298 -6.92 21.76 1.27
C ALA A 298 -6.59 20.27 1.47
N MET A 299 -6.97 19.40 0.53
CA MET A 299 -6.52 17.99 0.55
C MET A 299 -5.05 17.87 0.17
N LEU A 300 -4.56 18.70 -0.74
CA LEU A 300 -3.14 18.73 -1.09
C LEU A 300 -2.29 19.26 0.08
N SER A 301 -2.75 20.28 0.82
CA SER A 301 -2.04 20.77 2.00
C SER A 301 -2.06 19.75 3.14
N THR A 302 -3.20 19.08 3.38
CA THR A 302 -3.25 17.98 4.37
C THR A 302 -2.37 16.80 3.94
N PHE A 303 -2.30 16.48 2.65
CA PHE A 303 -1.43 15.43 2.11
C PHE A 303 0.06 15.80 2.18
N LEU A 304 0.42 17.06 1.91
CA LEU A 304 1.79 17.56 2.03
C LEU A 304 2.23 17.72 3.49
N ASP A 305 1.34 18.16 4.37
CA ASP A 305 1.55 18.15 5.82
C ASP A 305 1.70 16.72 6.34
N GLN A 306 0.94 15.75 5.79
CA GLN A 306 1.05 14.32 6.15
C GLN A 306 2.29 13.62 5.61
N ILE A 307 2.80 14.02 4.43
CA ILE A 307 4.10 13.55 3.91
C ILE A 307 5.25 14.14 4.71
N SER A 308 5.17 15.44 5.03
CA SER A 308 6.11 16.11 5.93
C SER A 308 6.08 15.44 7.31
N ASP A 309 4.90 15.11 7.84
CA ASP A 309 4.72 14.37 9.08
C ASP A 309 5.22 12.93 8.97
N GLN A 310 5.12 12.24 7.82
CA GLN A 310 5.66 10.87 7.66
C GLN A 310 7.19 10.85 7.65
N HIS A 311 7.84 11.81 6.99
CA HIS A 311 9.30 11.95 7.02
C HIS A 311 9.79 12.44 8.39
N ALA A 312 9.06 13.35 9.03
CA ALA A 312 9.33 13.77 10.40
C ALA A 312 9.09 12.62 11.39
N TRP A 313 8.07 11.78 11.19
CA TRP A 313 7.72 10.67 12.06
C TRP A 313 8.71 9.52 11.96
N THR A 314 9.18 9.18 10.75
CA THR A 314 10.24 8.17 10.58
C THR A 314 11.59 8.65 11.12
N ALA A 315 11.96 9.92 10.92
CA ALA A 315 13.15 10.51 11.52
C ALA A 315 13.04 10.61 13.06
N THR A 316 11.85 10.96 13.57
CA THR A 316 11.56 11.05 15.01
C THR A 316 11.53 9.66 15.64
N GLN A 317 10.97 8.64 14.99
CA GLN A 317 11.03 7.26 15.46
C GLN A 317 12.46 6.71 15.48
N ALA A 318 13.27 7.02 14.46
CA ALA A 318 14.69 6.66 14.45
C ALA A 318 15.47 7.36 15.58
N ALA A 319 15.18 8.64 15.86
CA ALA A 319 15.80 9.39 16.94
C ALA A 319 15.35 8.90 18.34
N LEU A 320 14.06 8.61 18.52
CA LEU A 320 13.49 8.09 19.78
C LEU A 320 13.86 6.62 20.05
N ALA A 321 14.17 5.84 19.00
CA ALA A 321 14.73 4.50 19.15
C ALA A 321 16.20 4.51 19.59
N ALA A 322 16.95 5.54 19.22
CA ALA A 322 18.36 5.69 19.55
C ALA A 322 18.62 6.23 20.98
N ASP A 323 17.67 6.96 21.57
CA ASP A 323 17.82 7.54 22.92
C ASP A 323 16.57 7.27 23.80
N ALA A 324 16.77 6.43 24.82
CA ALA A 324 15.73 6.05 25.76
C ALA A 324 15.19 7.22 26.59
N THR A 325 16.00 8.25 26.87
CA THR A 325 15.60 9.39 27.69
C THR A 325 14.70 10.38 26.92
N LEU A 326 14.93 10.54 25.61
CA LEU A 326 14.07 11.31 24.71
C LEU A 326 12.72 10.61 24.46
N ARG A 327 12.73 9.28 24.37
CA ARG A 327 11.51 8.46 24.26
C ARG A 327 10.56 8.63 25.44
N ASP A 328 11.09 8.70 26.66
CA ASP A 328 10.30 8.84 27.88
C ASP A 328 9.77 10.27 28.10
N GLN A 329 10.26 11.25 27.33
CA GLN A 329 9.84 12.65 27.39
C GLN A 329 9.00 13.09 26.17
N HIS A 330 8.78 12.21 25.19
CA HIS A 330 8.11 12.56 23.94
C HIS A 330 6.58 12.70 24.13
N PRO A 331 5.99 13.91 23.94
CA PRO A 331 4.60 14.18 24.32
C PRO A 331 3.55 13.26 23.65
N PRO A 332 3.65 12.92 22.35
CA PRO A 332 2.77 11.94 21.71
C PRO A 332 2.86 10.52 22.29
N LEU A 333 4.06 10.05 22.66
CA LEU A 333 4.23 8.71 23.25
C LEU A 333 3.74 8.68 24.70
N LEU A 334 3.94 9.78 25.45
CA LEU A 334 3.35 9.96 26.77
C LEU A 334 1.82 10.03 26.72
N HIS A 335 1.24 10.66 25.68
CA HIS A 335 -0.19 10.66 25.46
C HIS A 335 -0.72 9.25 25.12
N ALA A 336 -0.04 8.51 24.24
CA ALA A 336 -0.40 7.12 23.93
C ALA A 336 -0.24 6.18 25.15
N ALA A 337 0.79 6.38 25.97
CA ALA A 337 0.99 5.65 27.22
C ALA A 337 -0.08 5.97 28.26
N ARG A 338 -0.52 7.24 28.36
CA ARG A 338 -1.66 7.66 29.19
C ARG A 338 -2.97 7.04 28.71
N LEU A 339 -3.25 7.08 27.41
CA LEU A 339 -4.42 6.43 26.82
C LEU A 339 -4.43 4.91 27.09
N ARG A 340 -3.26 4.24 27.01
CA ARG A 340 -3.13 2.83 27.41
C ARG A 340 -3.38 2.60 28.89
N ALA A 341 -2.84 3.46 29.77
CA ALA A 341 -3.06 3.35 31.20
C ALA A 341 -4.54 3.58 31.57
N ASP A 342 -5.21 4.52 30.92
CA ASP A 342 -6.63 4.82 31.12
C ASP A 342 -7.51 3.67 30.60
N ALA A 343 -7.18 3.10 29.44
CA ALA A 343 -7.85 1.92 28.91
C ALA A 343 -7.68 0.71 29.84
N LEU A 344 -6.45 0.43 30.32
CA LEU A 344 -6.18 -0.67 31.24
C LEU A 344 -6.94 -0.50 32.57
N ASN A 345 -6.98 0.73 33.09
CA ASN A 345 -7.72 1.06 34.31
C ASN A 345 -9.24 0.96 34.12
N ALA A 346 -9.76 1.24 32.93
CA ALA A 346 -11.16 1.03 32.60
C ALA A 346 -11.51 -0.47 32.55
N THR A 347 -10.64 -1.29 31.96
CA THR A 347 -10.80 -2.76 31.93
C THR A 347 -10.74 -3.39 33.33
N VAL A 348 -9.82 -2.93 34.18
CA VAL A 348 -9.71 -3.39 35.57
C VAL A 348 -10.91 -2.95 36.42
N LYS A 349 -11.47 -1.75 36.19
CA LYS A 349 -12.70 -1.31 36.85
C LYS A 349 -13.94 -2.06 36.37
N HIS A 350 -13.97 -2.47 35.10
CA HIS A 350 -15.05 -3.29 34.55
C HIS A 350 -15.04 -4.69 35.18
N ASN A 351 -13.87 -5.32 35.28
CA ASN A 351 -13.71 -6.65 35.90
C ASN A 351 -13.91 -6.67 37.43
N ARG A 352 -13.85 -5.51 38.10
CA ARG A 352 -14.17 -5.38 39.54
C ARG A 352 -15.67 -5.12 39.81
N ARG A 353 -16.48 -4.82 38.78
CA ARG A 353 -17.90 -4.48 38.91
C ARG A 353 -18.85 -5.63 38.57
N THR A 354 -18.35 -6.76 38.10
CA THR A 354 -19.09 -8.02 38.00
C THR A 354 -18.87 -8.82 39.28
N PRO A 355 -19.85 -8.90 40.20
CA PRO A 355 -19.86 -9.98 41.17
C PRO A 355 -20.00 -11.29 40.39
N HIS A 356 -19.16 -12.27 40.71
CA HIS A 356 -19.49 -13.66 40.43
C HIS A 356 -20.76 -13.99 41.21
N ASP A 357 -21.89 -14.05 40.53
CA ASP A 357 -23.04 -14.83 40.99
C ASP A 357 -22.78 -16.29 40.58
N GLU A 358 -22.16 -17.03 41.50
CA GLU A 358 -22.46 -18.45 41.76
C GLU A 358 -22.85 -18.60 43.23
#